data_AF-A0A1F1UX40-F1
#
_entry.id   AF-A0A1F1UX40-F1
#
_cell.length_a   1.000
_cell.length_b   1.000
_cell.length_c   1.000
_cell.angle_alpha   90.00
_cell.angle_beta   90.00
_cell.angle_gamma   90.00
#
_symmetry.space_group_name_H-M   'P 1'
#
loop_
_entity.id
_entity.type
_entity.pdbx_description
1 polymer ?
#
loop_
_entity_poly.entity_id
_entity_poly.type
_entity_poly.pdbx_seq_one_letter_code
_entity_poly.pdbx_strand_id
1 'polypeptide(L)'
;MNKRKSRQPHCQYCGEPVKKAVIFRGEKVSFDASPDPAGTYMMQKRRTEEGDEYTYAEWLTDQEAASLRAQGVLLWKLHRVTCPKWPGRPAPRVAPDWLAAKLAKLDLSGGRRG
;
A
#
# COMPACT_ATOMS: atom_id res chain seq x y z
N MET A 1 20.91 -27.87 8.51
CA MET A 1 20.09 -26.80 9.11
C MET A 1 19.03 -26.36 8.12
N ASN A 2 17.78 -26.83 8.27
CA ASN A 2 16.67 -26.39 7.41
C ASN A 2 16.31 -24.96 7.78
N LYS A 3 16.70 -23.97 6.95
CA LYS A 3 16.20 -22.60 7.04
C LYS A 3 14.68 -22.67 6.85
N ARG A 4 13.91 -22.62 7.95
CA ARG A 4 12.46 -22.46 7.89
C ARG A 4 12.22 -21.20 7.05
N LYS A 5 11.74 -21.34 5.82
CA LYS A 5 11.27 -20.20 5.02
C LYS A 5 10.22 -19.52 5.87
N SER A 6 10.54 -18.36 6.43
CA SER A 6 9.59 -17.58 7.21
C SER A 6 8.42 -17.29 6.28
N ARG A 7 7.26 -17.91 6.54
CA ARG A 7 6.04 -17.60 5.81
C ARG A 7 5.83 -16.10 5.98
N GLN A 8 5.84 -15.35 4.89
CA GLN A 8 5.52 -13.93 4.95
C GLN A 8 4.14 -13.80 5.61
N PRO A 9 3.95 -12.83 6.53
CA PRO A 9 2.65 -12.63 7.12
C PRO A 9 1.66 -12.20 6.03
N HIS A 10 0.40 -12.61 6.16
CA HIS A 10 -0.67 -12.22 5.23
C HIS A 10 -1.73 -11.43 5.97
N CYS A 11 -2.44 -10.56 5.27
CA CYS A 11 -3.59 -9.85 5.78
C CYS A 11 -4.74 -10.82 6.02
N GLN A 12 -5.34 -10.76 7.21
CA GLN A 12 -6.47 -11.63 7.57
C GLN A 12 -7.75 -11.35 6.76
N TYR A 13 -7.86 -10.17 6.14
CA TYR A 13 -9.06 -9.75 5.41
C TYR A 13 -8.96 -10.03 3.90
N CYS A 14 -7.91 -9.52 3.24
CA CYS A 14 -7.74 -9.71 1.80
C CYS A 14 -6.90 -10.94 1.43
N GLY A 15 -6.13 -11.50 2.38
CA GLY A 15 -5.22 -12.62 2.11
C GLY A 15 -3.92 -12.23 1.42
N GLU A 16 -3.70 -10.94 1.12
CA GLU A 16 -2.46 -10.49 0.47
C GLU A 16 -1.26 -10.52 1.43
N PRO A 17 -0.03 -10.75 0.91
CA PRO A 17 1.17 -10.68 1.73
C PRO A 17 1.36 -9.27 2.27
N VAL A 18 1.80 -9.17 3.53
CA VAL A 18 2.08 -7.92 4.23
C VAL A 18 3.46 -7.94 4.86
N LYS A 19 4.00 -6.76 5.13
CA LYS A 19 5.25 -6.58 5.89
C LYS A 19 4.92 -6.03 7.27
N LYS A 20 5.40 -6.68 8.33
CA LYS A 20 5.23 -6.20 9.71
C LYS A 20 6.40 -5.30 10.10
N ALA A 21 6.12 -4.15 10.69
CA ALA A 21 7.13 -3.27 11.26
C ALA A 21 6.61 -2.61 12.55
N VAL A 22 7.55 -2.20 13.39
CA VAL A 22 7.29 -1.53 14.67
C VAL A 22 7.34 -0.02 14.45
N ILE A 23 6.30 0.71 14.83
CA ILE A 23 6.33 2.19 14.81
C ILE A 23 6.86 2.73 16.15
N PHE A 24 7.16 4.03 16.22
CA PHE A 24 7.74 4.70 17.40
C PHE A 24 7.00 4.42 18.73
N ARG A 25 5.70 4.13 18.69
CA ARG A 25 4.89 3.75 19.88
C ARG A 25 5.04 2.28 20.32
N GLY A 26 5.96 1.52 19.73
CA GLY A 26 6.12 0.08 19.98
C GLY A 26 5.04 -0.80 19.35
N GLU A 27 4.06 -0.20 18.66
CA GLU A 27 2.98 -0.92 18.01
C GLU A 27 3.47 -1.65 16.75
N LYS A 28 3.11 -2.93 16.60
CA LYS A 28 3.36 -3.71 15.39
C LYS A 28 2.23 -3.48 14.39
N VAL A 29 2.53 -2.79 13.31
CA VAL A 29 1.56 -2.48 12.25
C VAL A 29 1.92 -3.23 10.96
N SER A 30 0.93 -3.40 10.09
CA SER A 30 1.09 -4.09 8.80
C SER A 30 1.15 -3.08 7.65
N PHE A 31 2.16 -3.24 6.81
CA PHE A 31 2.41 -2.50 5.59
C PHE A 31 2.22 -3.38 4.37
N ASP A 32 2.04 -2.76 3.21
CA ASP A 32 2.06 -3.48 1.94
C ASP A 32 3.39 -4.22 1.75
N ALA A 33 3.34 -5.38 1.08
CA ALA A 33 4.53 -6.19 0.83
C ALA A 33 5.56 -5.47 -0.07
N SER A 34 5.10 -4.55 -0.91
CA SER A 34 5.91 -3.76 -1.85
C SER A 34 5.99 -2.30 -1.43
N PRO A 35 7.08 -1.59 -1.76
CA PRO A 35 7.16 -0.15 -1.59
C PRO A 35 6.19 0.56 -2.54
N ASP A 36 5.73 1.75 -2.15
CA ASP A 36 4.76 2.56 -2.88
C ASP A 36 5.28 4.01 -3.02
N PRO A 37 5.24 4.62 -4.22
CA PRO A 37 5.75 5.98 -4.45
C PRO A 37 4.94 7.08 -3.75
N ALA A 38 3.74 6.78 -3.28
CA ALA A 38 2.93 7.61 -2.40
C ALA A 38 2.96 7.09 -0.94
N GLY A 39 3.97 6.30 -0.57
CA GLY A 39 4.22 5.90 0.80
C GLY A 39 4.59 7.08 1.71
N THR A 40 4.24 6.96 2.98
CA THR A 40 4.48 7.98 4.03
C THR A 40 5.32 7.43 5.18
N TYR A 41 5.84 6.22 5.03
CA TYR A 41 6.70 5.59 6.02
C TYR A 41 8.00 5.13 5.39
N MET A 42 9.11 5.43 6.06
CA MET A 42 10.41 4.83 5.76
C MET A 42 10.63 3.64 6.69
N MET A 43 11.14 2.53 6.15
CA MET A 43 11.51 1.37 6.97
C MET A 43 13.02 1.32 7.22
N GLN A 44 13.41 1.09 8.47
CA GLN A 44 14.80 0.86 8.86
C GLN A 44 14.91 -0.44 9.64
N LYS A 45 15.98 -1.20 9.39
CA LYS A 45 16.33 -2.34 10.23
C LYS A 45 17.21 -1.84 11.37
N ARG A 46 16.84 -2.17 12.60
CA ARG A 46 17.69 -1.94 13.78
C ARG A 46 17.89 -3.25 14.52
N ARG A 47 19.08 -3.40 15.11
CA ARG A 47 19.38 -4.47 16.05
C ARG A 47 19.20 -3.94 17.46
N THR A 48 18.60 -4.74 18.33
CA THR A 48 18.58 -4.47 19.78
C THR A 48 19.92 -4.83 20.40
N GLU A 49 20.15 -4.39 21.63
CA GLU A 49 21.32 -4.77 22.43
C GLU A 49 21.40 -6.30 22.65
N GLU A 50 20.25 -6.98 22.65
CA GLU A 50 20.13 -8.44 22.73
C GLU A 50 20.43 -9.16 21.39
N GLY A 51 20.68 -8.41 20.31
CA GLY A 51 21.03 -8.95 19.00
C GLY A 51 19.85 -9.28 18.08
N ASP A 52 18.61 -9.03 18.52
CA ASP A 52 17.41 -9.24 17.71
C ASP A 52 17.26 -8.15 16.63
N GLU A 53 16.96 -8.57 15.40
CA GLU A 53 16.71 -7.64 14.27
C GLU A 53 15.23 -7.28 14.16
N TYR A 54 14.91 -6.01 14.35
CA TYR A 54 13.57 -5.46 14.16
C TYR A 54 13.53 -4.50 12.98
N THR A 55 12.43 -4.57 12.23
CA THR A 55 12.12 -3.55 11.23
C THR A 55 11.26 -2.48 11.89
N TYR A 56 11.78 -1.26 11.95
CA TYR A 56 11.07 -0.08 12.41
C TYR A 56 10.52 0.70 11.23
N ALA A 57 9.37 1.33 11.41
CA ALA A 57 8.77 2.24 10.44
C ALA A 57 8.67 3.64 11.06
N GLU A 58 9.26 4.62 10.39
CA GLU A 58 9.22 6.03 10.77
C GLU A 58 8.21 6.75 9.90
N TRP A 59 7.30 7.51 10.53
CA TRP A 59 6.34 8.32 9.80
C TRP A 59 7.02 9.59 9.30
N LEU A 60 6.79 9.92 8.04
CA LEU A 60 7.36 11.07 7.37
C LEU A 60 6.28 12.13 7.12
N THR A 61 6.65 13.39 7.25
CA THR A 61 5.87 14.51 6.71
C THR A 61 5.90 14.49 5.18
N ASP A 62 4.98 15.22 4.54
CA ASP A 62 4.91 15.29 3.08
C ASP A 62 6.21 15.83 2.44
N GLN A 63 6.87 16.79 3.10
CA GLN A 63 8.13 17.37 2.65
C GLN A 63 9.29 16.37 2.76
N GLU A 64 9.37 15.61 3.85
CA GLU A 64 10.39 14.57 4.03
C GLU A 64 10.17 13.42 3.04
N ALA A 65 8.92 12.98 2.86
CA ALA A 65 8.57 11.96 1.89
C ALA A 65 8.91 12.41 0.46
N ALA A 66 8.64 13.66 0.08
CA ALA A 66 9.06 14.21 -1.21
C ALA A 66 10.59 14.21 -1.38
N SER A 67 11.32 14.67 -0.37
CA SER A 67 12.79 14.71 -0.38
C SER A 67 13.41 13.32 -0.50
N LEU A 68 12.91 12.34 0.28
CA LEU A 68 13.39 10.96 0.26
C LEU A 68 13.07 10.24 -1.05
N ARG A 69 11.88 10.49 -1.63
CA ARG A 69 11.52 9.97 -2.96
C ARG A 69 12.46 10.51 -4.04
N ALA A 70 12.80 11.80 -3.99
CA ALA A 70 13.76 12.39 -4.92
C ALA A 70 15.17 11.78 -4.81
N GLN A 71 15.52 11.26 -3.62
CA GLN A 71 16.78 10.53 -3.38
C GLN A 71 16.70 9.03 -3.76
N GLY A 72 15.56 8.56 -4.29
CA GLY A 72 15.36 7.15 -4.64
C GLY A 72 15.09 6.23 -3.45
N VAL A 73 14.79 6.79 -2.27
CA VAL A 73 14.45 6.01 -1.08
C VAL A 73 13.06 5.39 -1.27
N LEU A 74 12.98 4.09 -1.04
CA LEU A 74 11.73 3.35 -1.06
C LEU A 74 10.89 3.74 0.15
N LEU A 75 9.61 4.04 -0.07
CA LEU A 75 8.64 4.34 0.98
C LEU A 75 7.55 3.27 1.02
N TRP A 76 6.85 3.17 2.15
CA TRP A 76 5.82 2.17 2.39
C TRP A 76 4.50 2.80 2.81
N LYS A 77 3.41 2.11 2.48
CA LYS A 77 2.05 2.43 2.93
C LYS A 77 1.55 1.41 3.93
N LEU A 78 0.76 1.90 4.88
CA LEU A 78 0.01 1.04 5.78
C LEU A 78 -1.02 0.24 5.01
N HIS A 79 -0.99 -1.08 5.18
CA HIS A 79 -1.89 -1.98 4.45
C HIS A 79 -3.36 -1.73 4.78
N ARG A 80 -3.68 -1.27 6.00
CA ARG A 80 -5.07 -0.90 6.37
C ARG A 80 -5.68 0.17 5.45
N VAL A 81 -4.85 1.02 4.86
CA VAL A 81 -5.28 2.13 4.01
C VAL A 81 -5.50 1.67 2.57
N THR A 82 -4.77 0.65 2.12
CA THR A 82 -4.79 0.13 0.74
C THR A 82 -5.66 -1.11 0.59
N CYS A 83 -5.87 -1.87 1.67
CA CYS A 83 -6.65 -3.11 1.68
C CYS A 83 -8.11 -2.86 1.28
N PRO A 84 -8.62 -3.49 0.20
CA PRO A 84 -9.99 -3.30 -0.27
C PRO A 84 -11.02 -3.98 0.63
N LYS A 85 -10.62 -5.03 1.37
CA LYS A 85 -11.50 -5.80 2.26
C LYS A 85 -11.40 -5.36 3.73
N TRP A 86 -10.72 -4.25 4.01
CA TRP A 86 -10.56 -3.78 5.38
C TRP A 86 -11.90 -3.31 5.95
N PRO A 87 -12.29 -3.75 7.16
CA PRO A 87 -13.56 -3.36 7.75
C PRO A 87 -13.64 -1.84 7.96
N GLY A 88 -14.78 -1.24 7.62
CA GLY A 88 -15.01 0.20 7.73
C GLY A 88 -14.47 1.04 6.57
N ARG A 89 -13.88 0.44 5.54
CA ARG A 89 -13.52 1.16 4.32
C ARG A 89 -14.78 1.33 3.45
N PRO A 90 -15.16 2.56 3.07
CA PRO A 90 -16.21 2.73 2.09
C PRO A 90 -15.76 2.04 0.80
N ALA A 91 -16.63 1.21 0.22
CA ALA A 91 -16.38 0.65 -1.10
C ALA A 91 -15.97 1.80 -2.03
N PRO A 92 -14.94 1.64 -2.89
CA PRO A 92 -14.66 2.64 -3.90
C PRO A 92 -15.99 2.88 -4.62
N ARG A 93 -16.49 4.12 -4.60
CA ARG A 93 -17.65 4.51 -5.40
C ARG A 93 -17.23 4.25 -6.84
N VAL A 94 -17.56 3.08 -7.35
CA VAL A 94 -17.57 2.83 -8.78
C VAL A 94 -18.63 3.80 -9.28
N ALA A 95 -18.19 4.96 -9.78
CA ALA A 95 -19.09 5.87 -10.45
C ALA A 95 -19.74 5.05 -11.56
N PRO A 96 -21.07 4.84 -11.54
CA PRO A 96 -21.73 4.06 -12.56
C PRO A 96 -21.43 4.73 -13.90
N ASP A 97 -20.62 4.02 -14.68
CA ASP A 97 -20.45 4.15 -16.12
C ASP A 97 -20.46 5.57 -16.69
N TRP A 98 -19.68 6.48 -16.11
CA TRP A 98 -19.46 7.81 -16.70
C TRP A 98 -18.87 7.69 -18.12
N LEU A 99 -18.15 6.59 -18.40
CA LEU A 99 -17.61 6.24 -19.70
C LEU A 99 -18.72 5.78 -20.66
N ALA A 100 -19.63 4.87 -20.30
CA ALA A 100 -20.79 4.55 -21.14
C ALA A 100 -21.73 5.75 -21.34
N ALA A 101 -21.91 6.60 -20.32
CA ALA A 101 -22.69 7.83 -20.45
C ALA A 101 -22.02 8.86 -21.39
N LYS A 102 -20.68 8.93 -21.41
CA LYS A 102 -19.94 9.73 -22.40
C LYS A 102 -19.99 9.13 -23.80
N LEU A 103 -19.87 7.81 -23.93
CA LEU A 103 -19.94 7.12 -25.22
C LEU A 103 -21.33 7.20 -25.84
N ALA A 104 -22.40 7.11 -25.04
CA ALA A 104 -23.78 7.32 -25.51
C ALA A 104 -24.03 8.77 -25.96
N LYS A 105 -23.39 9.77 -25.32
CA LYS A 105 -23.46 11.18 -25.74
C LYS A 105 -22.61 11.50 -26.97
N LEU A 106 -21.65 10.64 -27.31
CA LEU A 106 -20.78 10.80 -28.47
C LEU A 106 -21.43 10.34 -29.78
N ASP A 107 -22.71 9.91 -29.73
CA ASP A 107 -23.58 9.53 -30.85
C ASP A 107 -22.82 9.46 -32.18
N LEU A 108 -22.08 8.36 -32.36
CA LEU A 108 -21.44 8.03 -33.62
C LEU A 108 -22.57 7.59 -34.57
N SER A 109 -23.38 8.57 -34.96
CA SER A 109 -24.28 8.56 -36.10
C SER A 109 -23.44 8.44 -37.37
N GLY A 110 -22.85 7.26 -37.57
CA GLY A 110 -21.99 6.90 -38.68
C GLY A 110 -22.63 5.83 -39.55
N GLY A 111 -23.71 6.21 -40.25
CA GLY A 111 -24.08 5.68 -41.57
C GLY A 111 -24.57 4.23 -41.66
N ARG A 112 -25.88 4.04 -41.73
CA ARG A 112 -26.44 3.03 -42.65
C ARG A 112 -26.22 3.53 -44.08
N ARG A 113 -25.26 2.96 -44.80
CA ARG A 113 -25.33 2.90 -46.27
C ARG A 113 -26.22 1.71 -46.62
N GLY A 114 -27.47 2.01 -46.96
CA GLY A 114 -28.21 1.21 -47.93
C GLY A 114 -27.76 1.57 -49.34
#